data_AF-A0AAU1Y174-F1
#
_entry.id   AF-A0AAU1Y174-F1
#
_cell.length_a   1.000
_cell.length_b   1.000
_cell.length_c   1.000
_cell.angle_alpha   90.00
_cell.angle_beta   90.00
_cell.angle_gamma   90.00
#
_symmetry.space_group_name_H-M   'P 1'
#
loop_
_entity.id
_entity.type
_entity.pdbx_description
1 polymer ?
#
loop_
_entity_poly.entity_id
_entity_poly.type
_entity_poly.pdbx_seq_one_letter_code
_entity_poly.pdbx_strand_id
1 'polypeptide(L)'
;MGDEAEEVQRVLDAVTAFATNKEPPAERARKLAKLREAVALEIRRELQRAVREMSESDMSYRAIGDELGISFGRVRQILAEDLSEPPEGRDESET
;
A
#
# COMPACT_ATOMS: atom_id res chain seq x y z
N MET A 1 -19.02 -1.09 -13.29
CA MET A 1 -18.05 0.02 -13.48
C MET A 1 -18.41 1.29 -12.69
N GLY A 2 -19.58 1.41 -12.05
CA GLY A 2 -19.88 2.53 -11.14
C GLY A 2 -19.34 2.32 -9.72
N ASP A 3 -19.50 1.11 -9.20
CA ASP A 3 -19.23 0.79 -7.78
C ASP A 3 -17.76 0.98 -7.39
N GLU A 4 -16.79 0.56 -8.23
CA GLU A 4 -15.36 0.72 -7.92
C GLU A 4 -14.93 2.18 -7.83
N ALA A 5 -15.40 3.03 -8.74
CA ALA A 5 -15.09 4.46 -8.72
C ALA A 5 -15.71 5.14 -7.48
N GLU A 6 -16.92 4.72 -7.09
CA GLU A 6 -17.57 5.19 -5.87
C GLU A 6 -16.85 4.72 -4.59
N GLU A 7 -16.33 3.50 -4.55
CA GLU A 7 -15.52 3.00 -3.42
C GLU A 7 -14.18 3.74 -3.31
N VAL A 8 -13.49 3.98 -4.44
CA VAL A 8 -12.28 4.79 -4.46
C VAL A 8 -12.57 6.21 -3.96
N GLN A 9 -13.67 6.81 -4.42
CA GLN A 9 -14.07 8.14 -3.95
C GLN A 9 -14.35 8.15 -2.44
N ARG A 10 -15.02 7.12 -1.90
CA ARG A 10 -15.24 6.99 -0.45
C ARG A 10 -13.94 6.93 0.35
N VAL A 11 -12.91 6.23 -0.14
CA VAL A 11 -11.59 6.20 0.52
C VAL A 11 -10.94 7.58 0.49
N LEU A 12 -10.99 8.29 -0.65
CA LEU A 12 -10.43 9.63 -0.78
C LEU A 12 -11.14 10.66 0.12
N ASP A 13 -12.46 10.55 0.23
CA ASP A 13 -13.27 11.39 1.13
C ASP A 13 -12.90 11.14 2.59
N ALA A 14 -12.69 9.87 2.97
CA ALA A 14 -12.26 9.52 4.33
C ALA A 14 -10.87 10.10 4.66
N VAL A 15 -9.92 10.05 3.74
CA VAL A 15 -8.58 10.68 3.91
C VAL A 15 -8.71 12.20 4.05
N THR A 16 -9.56 12.83 3.24
CA THR A 16 -9.79 14.28 3.27
C THR A 16 -10.45 14.72 4.57
N ALA A 17 -11.45 13.96 5.06
CA ALA A 17 -12.08 14.21 6.34
C ALA A 17 -11.06 14.13 7.49
N PHE A 18 -10.18 13.13 7.45
CA PHE A 18 -9.09 12.98 8.42
C PHE A 18 -8.10 14.16 8.40
N ALA A 19 -7.86 14.76 7.23
CA ALA A 19 -7.02 15.96 7.07
C ALA A 19 -7.72 17.27 7.48
N THR A 20 -9.04 17.32 7.55
CA THR A 20 -9.81 18.55 7.80
C THR A 20 -10.12 18.79 9.28
N ASN A 21 -9.61 17.94 10.17
CA ASN A 21 -9.74 18.15 11.61
C ASN A 21 -9.09 19.47 12.06
N LYS A 22 -9.71 20.12 13.07
CA LYS A 22 -9.26 21.39 13.68
C LYS A 22 -7.97 21.25 14.53
N GLU A 23 -7.19 20.23 14.27
CA GLU A 23 -5.96 19.91 14.99
C GLU A 23 -4.83 20.87 14.61
N PRO A 24 -3.85 21.05 15.50
CA PRO A 24 -2.60 21.73 15.15
C PRO A 24 -1.94 21.09 13.92
N PRO A 25 -1.28 21.88 13.04
CA PRO A 25 -0.68 21.36 11.81
C PRO A 25 0.27 20.18 12.01
N ALA A 26 1.06 20.20 13.10
CA ALA A 26 2.00 19.14 13.43
C ALA A 26 1.31 17.82 13.82
N GLU A 27 0.21 17.88 14.57
CA GLU A 27 -0.56 16.69 14.95
C GLU A 27 -1.23 16.07 13.73
N ARG A 28 -1.86 16.90 12.89
CA ARG A 28 -2.45 16.47 11.62
C ARG A 28 -1.43 15.78 10.72
N ALA A 29 -0.25 16.38 10.54
CA ALA A 29 0.81 15.79 9.71
C ALA A 29 1.27 14.42 10.26
N ARG A 30 1.46 14.31 11.59
CA ARG A 30 1.84 13.04 12.23
C ARG A 30 0.79 11.96 12.02
N LYS A 31 -0.50 12.29 12.15
CA LYS A 31 -1.58 11.33 11.94
C LYS A 31 -1.68 10.91 10.47
N LEU A 32 -1.56 11.84 9.53
CA LEU A 32 -1.55 11.53 8.10
C LEU A 32 -0.35 10.66 7.70
N ALA A 33 0.82 10.88 8.30
CA ALA A 33 1.99 10.02 8.09
C ALA A 33 1.71 8.57 8.53
N LYS A 34 1.15 8.37 9.72
CA LYS A 34 0.75 7.05 10.22
C LYS A 34 -0.31 6.38 9.32
N LEU A 35 -1.32 7.14 8.91
CA LEU A 35 -2.35 6.63 7.99
C LEU A 35 -1.75 6.21 6.64
N ARG A 36 -0.87 7.05 6.07
CA ARG A 36 -0.17 6.75 4.82
C ARG A 36 0.63 5.45 4.94
N GLU A 37 1.36 5.26 6.03
CA GLU A 37 2.13 4.03 6.26
C GLU A 37 1.24 2.80 6.34
N ALA A 38 0.14 2.87 7.10
CA ALA A 38 -0.81 1.77 7.23
C ALA A 38 -1.48 1.41 5.89
N VAL A 39 -1.99 2.42 5.17
CA VAL A 39 -2.64 2.23 3.86
C VAL A 39 -1.64 1.69 2.83
N ALA A 40 -0.42 2.23 2.79
CA ALA A 40 0.60 1.76 1.86
C ALA A 40 1.07 0.33 2.16
N LEU A 41 1.08 -0.08 3.43
CA LEU A 41 1.35 -1.47 3.79
C LEU A 41 0.24 -2.41 3.31
N GLU A 42 -1.03 -2.03 3.51
CA GLU A 42 -2.16 -2.85 3.10
C GLU A 42 -2.24 -3.01 1.57
N ILE A 43 -2.03 -1.92 0.82
CA ILE A 43 -1.97 -1.98 -0.65
C ILE A 43 -0.84 -2.91 -1.12
N ARG A 44 0.32 -2.86 -0.47
CA ARG A 44 1.44 -3.75 -0.83
C ARG A 44 1.12 -5.22 -0.57
N ARG A 45 0.44 -5.53 0.52
CA ARG A 45 0.01 -6.90 0.85
C ARG A 45 -0.99 -7.45 -0.17
N GLU A 46 -2.02 -6.68 -0.50
CA GLU A 46 -3.02 -7.08 -1.49
C GLU A 46 -2.39 -7.19 -2.89
N LEU A 47 -1.50 -6.27 -3.27
CA LEU A 47 -0.76 -6.37 -4.52
C LEU A 47 0.14 -7.62 -4.56
N GLN A 48 0.86 -7.93 -3.48
CA GLN A 48 1.68 -9.13 -3.40
C GLN A 48 0.83 -10.40 -3.52
N ARG A 49 -0.35 -10.43 -2.89
CA ARG A 49 -1.31 -11.54 -3.02
C ARG A 49 -1.75 -11.73 -4.46
N ALA A 50 -2.22 -10.66 -5.12
CA ALA A 50 -2.65 -10.72 -6.52
C ALA A 50 -1.51 -11.16 -7.46
N VAL A 51 -0.30 -10.62 -7.29
CA VAL A 51 0.88 -11.03 -8.08
C VAL A 51 1.24 -12.51 -7.86
N ARG A 52 1.06 -13.02 -6.64
CA ARG A 52 1.24 -14.44 -6.32
C ARG A 52 0.19 -15.30 -7.02
N GLU A 53 -1.08 -14.92 -6.96
CA GLU A 53 -2.18 -15.63 -7.66
C GLU A 53 -1.97 -15.66 -9.18
N MET A 54 -1.49 -14.57 -9.78
CA MET A 54 -1.12 -14.54 -11.20
C MET A 54 0.00 -15.53 -11.52
N SER A 55 1.03 -15.60 -10.68
CA SER A 55 2.13 -16.55 -10.84
C SER A 55 1.68 -17.99 -10.65
N GLU A 56 0.76 -18.26 -9.73
CA GLU A 56 0.17 -19.58 -9.49
C GLU A 56 -0.77 -19.99 -10.63
N SER A 57 -1.28 -19.02 -11.39
CA SER A 57 -2.07 -19.22 -12.62
C SER A 57 -1.18 -19.34 -13.88
N ASP A 58 0.06 -19.81 -13.73
CA ASP A 58 1.06 -20.02 -14.79
C ASP A 58 1.48 -18.77 -15.59
N MET A 59 1.16 -17.56 -15.13
CA MET A 59 1.68 -16.34 -15.78
C MET A 59 3.17 -16.17 -15.49
N SER A 60 3.97 -16.01 -16.55
CA SER A 60 5.38 -15.66 -16.38
C SER A 60 5.54 -14.27 -15.76
N TYR A 61 6.59 -14.05 -14.98
CA TYR A 61 6.86 -12.74 -14.36
C TYR A 61 7.02 -11.60 -15.39
N ARG A 62 7.37 -11.91 -16.65
CA ARG A 62 7.40 -10.92 -17.72
C ARG A 62 5.98 -10.50 -18.12
N ALA A 63 5.10 -11.48 -18.33
CA ALA A 63 3.70 -11.22 -18.64
C ALA A 63 2.98 -10.47 -17.50
N ILE A 64 3.27 -10.82 -16.24
CA ILE A 64 2.77 -10.08 -15.07
C ILE A 64 3.28 -8.63 -15.09
N GLY A 65 4.56 -8.43 -15.40
CA GLY A 65 5.14 -7.09 -15.52
C GLY A 65 4.45 -6.26 -16.60
N ASP A 66 4.22 -6.86 -17.77
CA ASP A 66 3.54 -6.22 -18.90
C ASP A 66 2.08 -5.85 -18.54
N GLU A 67 1.34 -6.76 -17.89
CA GLU A 67 -0.04 -6.54 -17.43
C GLU A 67 -0.14 -5.38 -16.43
N LEU A 68 0.81 -5.31 -15.49
CA LEU A 68 0.81 -4.30 -14.42
C LEU A 68 1.54 -3.00 -14.82
N GLY A 69 2.14 -2.94 -16.01
CA GLY A 69 2.94 -1.80 -16.45
C GLY A 69 4.22 -1.57 -15.62
N ILE A 70 4.81 -2.64 -15.07
CA ILE A 70 6.01 -2.60 -14.23
C ILE A 70 7.12 -3.50 -14.77
N SER A 71 8.36 -3.27 -14.36
CA SER A 71 9.47 -4.12 -14.79
C SER A 71 9.41 -5.52 -14.19
N PHE A 72 9.95 -6.52 -14.90
CA PHE A 72 10.17 -7.87 -14.37
C PHE A 72 10.90 -7.88 -13.02
N GLY A 73 11.88 -7.00 -12.85
CA GLY A 73 12.61 -6.86 -11.59
C GLY A 73 11.69 -6.43 -10.44
N ARG A 74 10.73 -5.54 -10.72
CA ARG A 74 9.74 -5.11 -9.73
C ARG A 74 8.78 -6.23 -9.33
N VAL A 75 8.36 -7.07 -10.27
CA VAL A 75 7.54 -8.26 -9.97
C VAL A 75 8.26 -9.19 -8.99
N ARG A 76 9.54 -9.47 -9.23
CA ARG A 76 10.36 -10.29 -8.31
C ARG A 76 10.49 -9.65 -6.93
N GLN A 77 10.65 -8.34 -6.85
CA GLN A 77 10.72 -7.62 -5.59
C GLN A 77 9.41 -7.73 -4.81
N ILE A 78 8.26 -7.56 -5.48
CA ILE A 78 6.94 -7.70 -4.86
C ILE A 78 6.77 -9.10 -4.26
N LEU A 79 7.12 -10.16 -4.99
CA LEU A 79 7.02 -11.54 -4.50
C LEU A 79 7.99 -11.88 -3.36
N ALA A 80 9.13 -11.21 -3.29
CA ALA A 80 10.15 -11.41 -2.28
C ALA A 80 10.01 -10.48 -1.05
N GLU A 81 9.08 -9.52 -1.09
CA GLU A 81 8.87 -8.57 -0.01
C GLU A 81 8.33 -9.30 1.23
N ASP A 82 9.01 -9.19 2.38
CA ASP A 82 8.48 -9.72 3.63
C ASP A 82 7.52 -8.70 4.24
N LEU A 83 6.21 -8.97 4.14
CA LEU A 83 5.14 -8.11 4.64
C LEU A 83 4.43 -8.73 5.88
N SER A 84 5.01 -9.79 6.43
CA SER A 84 4.46 -10.58 7.55
C SER A 84 4.45 -9.81 8.86
N GLU A 85 5.41 -8.90 9.06
CA GLU A 85 5.56 -8.13 10.29
C GLU A 85 5.24 -6.64 10.04
N PRO A 86 4.57 -5.95 10.97
CA PRO A 86 4.54 -4.49 10.94
C PRO A 86 5.99 -3.98 11.07
N PRO A 87 6.35 -2.84 10.46
CA PRO A 87 7.67 -2.25 10.69
C PRO A 87 7.80 -2.01 12.19
N GLU A 88 8.61 -2.82 12.87
CA GLU A 88 8.94 -2.60 14.26
C GLU A 88 9.41 -1.14 14.38
N GLY A 89 8.80 -0.42 15.32
CA GLY A 89 9.20 0.94 15.61
C GLY A 89 10.70 0.96 15.81
N ARG A 90 11.41 1.81 15.07
CA ARG A 90 12.80 2.15 15.37
C ARG A 90 12.85 2.48 16.85
N ASP A 91 13.45 1.58 17.60
CA ASP A 91 13.72 1.76 19.01
C ASP A 91 14.62 3.00 19.13
N GLU A 92 14.06 4.12 19.57
CA GLU A 92 14.80 5.33 19.92
C GLU A 92 15.56 5.13 21.25
N SER A 93 16.24 3.98 21.38
CA SER A 93 17.12 3.63 22.49
C SER A 93 18.57 3.62 22.01
N GLU A 94 19.04 4.75 21.49
CA GLU A 94 20.44 5.14 21.59
C GLU A 94 20.49 6.57 22.14
N THR A 95 20.53 6.67 23.47
CA THR A 95 21.05 7.82 24.21
C THR A 95 22.18 7.32 25.10
#